data_AF-A0A529MDJ0-F1
#
_entry.id   AF-A0A529MDJ0-F1
#
_cell.length_a   1.000
_cell.length_b   1.000
_cell.length_c   1.000
_cell.angle_alpha   90.00
_cell.angle_beta   90.00
_cell.angle_gamma   90.00
#
_symmetry.space_group_name_H-M   'P 1'
#
loop_
_entity.id
_entity.type
_entity.pdbx_description
1 polymer ?
#
loop_
_entity_poly.entity_id
_entity_poly.type
_entity_poly.pdbx_seq_one_letter_code
_entity_poly.pdbx_strand_id
1 'polypeptide(L)'
;MSVLSDPHFHDEAEAYKFVEARLWPNGPVCPHCGGFERISKMEGKSTRIGTYKCYQCRKPFTVKIGTIFEASHVKLNHWLQAIFLIASSKKGISSNQLHRT
;
A
#
# COMPACT_ATOMS: atom_id res chain seq x y z
N MET A 1 3.77 -12.94 -20.63
CA MET A 1 3.08 -11.71 -20.19
C MET A 1 4.07 -10.88 -19.38
N SER A 2 4.16 -9.57 -19.62
CA SER A 2 5.06 -8.71 -18.83
C SER A 2 4.54 -8.63 -17.40
N VAL A 3 5.43 -8.74 -16.41
CA VAL A 3 5.06 -8.62 -14.98
C VAL A 3 4.40 -7.25 -14.70
N LEU A 4 4.76 -6.22 -15.47
CA LEU A 4 4.19 -4.87 -15.38
C LEU A 4 2.73 -4.78 -15.83
N SER A 5 2.14 -5.84 -16.40
CA SER A 5 0.73 -5.86 -16.79
C SER A 5 -0.22 -6.20 -15.63
N ASP A 6 0.32 -6.54 -14.45
CA ASP A 6 -0.51 -6.90 -13.32
C ASP A 6 -1.41 -5.73 -12.84
N PRO A 7 -2.65 -6.01 -12.37
CA PRO A 7 -3.59 -4.97 -11.96
C PRO A 7 -3.08 -4.05 -10.85
N HIS A 8 -2.27 -4.56 -9.93
CA HIS A 8 -1.74 -3.78 -8.79
C HIS A 8 -0.75 -2.69 -9.20
N PHE A 9 -0.23 -2.72 -10.43
CA PHE A 9 0.56 -1.62 -10.99
C PHE A 9 -0.31 -0.50 -11.55
N HIS A 10 -1.53 -0.79 -12.00
CA HIS A 10 -2.36 0.19 -12.74
C HIS A 10 -3.53 0.73 -11.90
N ASP A 11 -4.05 -0.08 -10.98
CA ASP A 11 -5.17 0.29 -10.12
C ASP A 11 -4.74 0.53 -8.67
N GLU A 12 -5.22 1.62 -8.08
CA GLU A 12 -4.86 1.97 -6.71
C GLU A 12 -5.49 1.00 -5.69
N ALA A 13 -6.74 0.58 -5.86
CA ALA A 13 -7.38 -0.33 -4.92
C ALA A 13 -6.72 -1.72 -4.93
N GLU A 14 -6.33 -2.23 -6.10
CA GLU A 14 -5.55 -3.46 -6.23
C GLU A 14 -4.14 -3.31 -5.63
N ALA A 15 -3.50 -2.14 -5.77
CA ALA A 15 -2.22 -1.87 -5.09
C ALA A 15 -2.34 -1.97 -3.57
N TYR A 16 -3.42 -1.43 -2.98
CA TYR A 16 -3.67 -1.56 -1.54
C TYR A 16 -3.84 -3.03 -1.15
N LYS A 17 -4.68 -3.80 -1.86
CA LYS A 17 -4.84 -5.25 -1.59
C LYS A 17 -3.52 -6.00 -1.68
N PHE A 18 -2.69 -5.68 -2.67
CA PHE A 18 -1.39 -6.32 -2.89
C PHE A 18 -0.42 -6.07 -1.74
N VAL A 19 -0.39 -4.85 -1.20
CA VAL A 19 0.45 -4.48 -0.05
C VAL A 19 -0.13 -5.02 1.26
N GLU A 20 -1.44 -4.96 1.45
CA GLU A 20 -2.16 -5.54 2.59
C GLU A 20 -1.85 -7.04 2.72
N ALA A 21 -1.94 -7.80 1.63
CA ALA A 21 -1.64 -9.23 1.63
C ALA A 21 -0.18 -9.57 2.03
N ARG A 22 0.76 -8.64 1.82
CA ARG A 22 2.20 -8.84 2.11
C ARG A 22 2.58 -8.41 3.51
N LEU A 23 2.03 -7.29 3.99
CA LEU A 23 2.32 -6.78 5.33
C LEU A 23 1.49 -7.48 6.40
N TRP A 24 0.29 -7.95 6.04
CA TRP A 24 -0.68 -8.54 6.96
C TRP A 24 -1.13 -9.93 6.50
N PRO A 25 -0.21 -10.92 6.38
CA PRO A 25 -0.58 -12.26 5.94
C PRO A 25 -1.57 -12.95 6.91
N ASN A 26 -1.50 -12.59 8.20
CA ASN A 26 -2.37 -13.12 9.26
C ASN A 26 -3.51 -12.17 9.64
N GLY A 27 -3.74 -11.11 8.85
CA GLY A 27 -4.74 -10.08 9.12
C GLY A 27 -4.16 -8.77 9.65
N PRO A 28 -4.98 -7.69 9.66
CA PRO A 28 -4.51 -6.34 9.94
C PRO A 28 -4.15 -6.17 11.41
N VAL A 29 -3.01 -5.52 11.67
CA VAL A 29 -2.55 -5.16 13.01
C VAL A 29 -2.57 -3.63 13.13
N CYS A 30 -3.16 -3.11 14.21
CA CYS A 30 -3.23 -1.67 14.40
C CYS A 30 -1.83 -1.09 14.73
N PRO A 31 -1.30 -0.14 13.94
CA PRO A 31 0.01 0.45 14.18
C PRO A 31 0.04 1.37 15.41
N HIS A 32 -1.12 1.80 15.92
CA HIS A 32 -1.19 2.69 17.08
C HIS A 32 -1.18 1.96 18.42
N CYS A 33 -1.80 0.78 18.50
CA CYS A 33 -1.97 0.05 19.76
C CYS A 33 -1.57 -1.43 19.69
N GLY A 34 -1.13 -1.92 18.54
CA GLY A 34 -0.67 -3.31 18.34
C GLY A 34 -1.78 -4.37 18.34
N GLY A 35 -3.04 -3.99 18.51
CA GLY A 35 -4.14 -4.94 18.60
C GLY A 35 -4.62 -5.46 17.24
N PHE A 36 -5.21 -6.66 17.24
CA PHE A 36 -5.58 -7.43 16.03
C PHE A 36 -7.03 -7.98 16.02
N GLU A 37 -7.70 -8.08 17.17
CA GLU A 37 -8.97 -8.83 17.30
C GLU A 37 -10.23 -8.05 16.90
N ARG A 38 -10.16 -6.71 16.78
CA ARG A 38 -11.33 -5.85 16.47
C ARG A 38 -10.97 -4.75 15.49
N ILE A 39 -10.64 -5.14 14.27
CA ILE A 39 -10.35 -4.23 13.16
C ILE A 39 -11.32 -4.50 12.03
N SER A 40 -11.94 -3.46 11.49
CA SER A 40 -12.81 -3.57 10.31
C SER A 40 -12.38 -2.58 9.24
N LYS A 41 -12.50 -3.01 7.98
CA LYS A 41 -12.31 -2.15 6.82
C LYS A 41 -13.49 -1.17 6.73
N MET A 42 -13.19 0.09 6.45
CA MET A 42 -14.21 1.11 6.26
C MET A 42 -14.52 1.27 4.76
N GLU A 43 -15.79 1.12 4.41
CA GLU A 43 -16.27 1.16 3.01
C GLU A 43 -17.22 2.35 2.76
N GLY A 44 -17.15 3.39 3.60
CA GLY A 44 -17.96 4.60 3.42
C GLY A 44 -17.58 5.36 2.16
N LYS A 45 -18.57 5.98 1.48
CA LYS A 45 -18.36 6.76 0.24
C LYS A 45 -17.36 7.91 0.39
N SER A 46 -17.24 8.49 1.57
CA SER A 46 -16.28 9.56 1.89
C SER A 46 -14.95 9.06 2.46
N THR A 47 -14.81 7.74 2.63
CA THR A 47 -13.63 7.15 3.27
C THR A 47 -12.53 6.90 2.24
N ARG A 48 -11.28 7.17 2.62
CA ARG A 48 -10.12 6.91 1.76
C ARG A 48 -9.97 5.40 1.53
N ILE A 49 -9.48 5.04 0.35
CA ILE A 49 -9.22 3.65 -0.05
C ILE A 49 -8.27 2.99 0.96
N GLY A 50 -8.58 1.74 1.35
CA GLY A 50 -7.72 0.95 2.25
C GLY A 50 -7.71 1.43 3.70
N THR A 51 -8.71 2.20 4.14
CA THR A 51 -8.81 2.63 5.55
C THR A 51 -9.44 1.55 6.40
N TYR A 52 -8.77 1.21 7.49
CA TYR A 52 -9.23 0.34 8.56
C TYR A 52 -9.54 1.15 9.81
N LYS A 53 -10.49 0.68 10.62
CA LYS A 53 -10.81 1.23 11.93
C LYS A 53 -10.47 0.20 12.99
N CYS A 54 -9.59 0.57 13.92
CA CYS A 54 -9.38 -0.20 15.12
C CYS A 54 -10.45 0.16 16.15
N TYR A 55 -11.20 -0.82 16.66
CA TYR A 55 -12.22 -0.58 17.68
C TYR A 55 -11.67 -0.59 19.11
N GLN A 56 -10.41 -0.99 19.31
CA GLN A 56 -9.76 -0.91 20.63
C GLN A 56 -9.28 0.51 20.92
N CYS A 57 -8.51 1.13 20.00
CA CYS A 57 -8.05 2.51 20.17
C CYS A 57 -8.96 3.56 19.50
N ARG A 58 -9.98 3.12 18.74
CA ARG A 58 -10.94 3.95 17.99
C ARG A 58 -10.33 4.85 16.91
N LYS A 59 -9.06 4.66 16.58
CA LYS A 59 -8.36 5.44 15.54
C LYS A 59 -8.45 4.74 14.17
N PRO A 60 -8.68 5.49 13.08
CA PRO A 60 -8.53 4.96 11.73
C PRO A 60 -7.05 4.86 11.36
N PHE A 61 -6.70 3.85 10.56
CA PHE A 61 -5.36 3.68 10.02
C PHE A 61 -5.44 3.08 8.62
N THR A 62 -4.35 3.17 7.86
CA THR A 62 -4.21 2.49 6.56
C THR A 62 -2.96 1.61 6.61
N VAL A 63 -2.82 0.73 5.61
CA VAL A 63 -1.61 -0.07 5.42
C VAL A 63 -0.34 0.76 5.22
N LYS A 64 -0.47 2.06 4.93
CA LYS A 64 0.66 2.98 4.76
C LYS A 64 1.33 3.35 6.09
N ILE A 65 0.60 3.35 7.21
CA ILE A 65 1.11 3.82 8.50
C ILE A 65 2.20 2.88 9.01
N GLY A 66 3.35 3.42 9.43
CA GLY A 66 4.53 2.66 9.83
C GLY A 66 5.36 2.13 8.67
N THR A 67 5.08 2.56 7.43
CA THR A 67 5.83 2.18 6.23
C THR A 67 6.42 3.40 5.54
N ILE A 68 7.29 3.16 4.55
CA ILE A 68 7.83 4.23 3.68
C ILE A 68 6.75 5.02 2.91
N PHE A 69 5.51 4.50 2.85
CA PHE A 69 4.40 5.13 2.14
C PHE A 69 3.63 6.15 2.99
N GLU A 70 3.88 6.22 4.31
CA GLU A 70 3.06 6.98 5.26
C GLU A 70 2.94 8.46 4.91
N ALA A 71 4.06 9.12 4.67
CA ALA A 71 4.12 10.54 4.34
C ALA A 71 4.09 10.82 2.82
N SER A 72 3.93 9.78 1.98
CA SER A 72 4.00 9.95 0.54
C SER A 72 2.67 10.37 -0.07
N HIS A 73 2.73 11.48 -0.83
CA HIS A 73 1.61 11.98 -1.62
C HIS A 73 1.43 11.21 -2.95
N VAL A 74 2.37 10.31 -3.27
CA VAL A 74 2.32 9.48 -4.47
C VAL A 74 1.36 8.30 -4.24
N LYS A 75 0.57 7.96 -5.26
CA LYS A 75 -0.34 6.82 -5.24
C LYS A 75 0.43 5.50 -5.07
N LEU A 76 -0.20 4.54 -4.41
CA LEU A 76 0.49 3.30 -4.03
C LEU A 76 0.89 2.44 -5.24
N ASN A 77 0.08 2.46 -6.31
CA ASN A 77 0.37 1.73 -7.55
C ASN A 77 1.66 2.23 -8.23
N HIS A 78 1.91 3.54 -8.22
CA HIS A 78 3.15 4.13 -8.76
C HIS A 78 4.37 3.76 -7.90
N TRP A 79 4.20 3.71 -6.58
CA TRP A 79 5.24 3.20 -5.69
C TRP A 79 5.61 1.74 -6.01
N LEU A 80 4.61 0.89 -6.25
CA LEU A 80 4.86 -0.51 -6.63
C LEU A 80 5.63 -0.61 -7.95
N GLN A 81 5.26 0.18 -8.96
CA GLN A 81 5.99 0.24 -10.23
C GLN A 81 7.44 0.68 -10.02
N ALA A 82 7.66 1.76 -9.27
CA ALA A 82 8.98 2.28 -8.95
C ALA A 82 9.84 1.23 -8.24
N ILE A 83 9.32 0.59 -7.19
CA ILE A 83 10.01 -0.47 -6.45
C ILE A 83 10.35 -1.64 -7.38
N PHE A 84 9.42 -2.06 -8.22
CA PHE A 84 9.65 -3.16 -9.17
C PHE A 84 10.76 -2.83 -10.17
N LEU A 85 10.75 -1.63 -10.76
CA LEU A 85 11.76 -1.19 -11.73
C LEU A 85 13.15 -1.07 -11.08
N ILE A 86 13.22 -0.56 -9.85
CA ILE A 86 14.48 -0.49 -9.09
C ILE A 86 14.99 -1.90 -8.79
N ALA A 87 14.14 -2.79 -8.25
CA ALA A 87 14.53 -4.13 -7.84
C ALA A 87 14.88 -5.05 -9.02
N SER A 88 14.25 -4.84 -10.18
CA SER A 88 14.49 -5.65 -11.38
C SER A 88 15.67 -5.15 -12.21
N SER A 89 16.20 -3.95 -11.95
CA SER A 89 17.34 -3.40 -12.69
C SER A 89 18.68 -3.79 -12.07
N LYS A 90 19.50 -4.50 -12.85
CA LYS A 90 20.87 -4.89 -12.45
C LYS A 90 21.79 -3.70 -12.14
N LYS A 91 21.54 -2.53 -12.74
CA LYS A 91 22.35 -1.31 -12.56
C LYS A 91 21.61 -0.19 -11.81
N GLY A 92 20.41 -0.48 -11.31
CA GLY A 92 19.48 0.54 -10.81
C GLY A 92 18.79 1.33 -11.93
N ILE A 93 17.88 2.22 -11.56
CA ILE A 93 17.18 3.13 -12.47
C ILE A 93 17.39 4.55 -11.98
N SER A 94 17.74 5.46 -12.89
CA SER A 94 17.86 6.88 -12.55
C SER A 94 16.50 7.53 -12.37
N SER A 95 16.42 8.60 -11.56
CA SER A 95 15.18 9.35 -11.37
C SER A 95 14.61 9.90 -12.68
N ASN A 96 15.47 10.30 -13.61
CA ASN A 96 15.05 10.79 -14.94
C ASN A 96 14.49 9.68 -15.84
N GLN A 97 14.93 8.43 -15.67
CA GLN A 97 14.34 7.30 -16.37
C GLN A 97 12.99 6.95 -15.76
N LEU A 98 12.90 6.89 -14.44
CA LEU A 98 11.65 6.62 -13.72
C LEU A 98 10.57 7.67 -14.01
N HIS A 99 10.95 8.93 -14.23
CA HIS A 99 10.02 9.98 -14.64
C HIS A 99 9.43 9.77 -16.06
N ARG A 100 10.14 9.07 -16.95
CA ARG A 100 9.71 8.87 -18.36
C ARG A 100 8.93 7.57 -18.59
N THR A 101 9.03 6.63 -17.67
CA THR A 101 8.30 5.36 -17.68
C THR A 101 6.90 5.55 -17.16
#